data_AF-A0A8U0HVH6-F1
#
_entry.id   AF-A0A8U0HVH6-F1
#
_cell.length_a   1.000
_cell.length_b   1.000
_cell.length_c   1.000
_cell.angle_alpha   90.00
_cell.angle_beta   90.00
_cell.angle_gamma   90.00
#
_symmetry.space_group_name_H-M   'P 1'
#
loop_
_entity.id
_entity.type
_entity.pdbx_description
1 polymer ?
#
loop_
_entity_poly.entity_id
_entity_poly.type
_entity_poly.pdbx_seq_one_letter_code
_entity_poly.pdbx_strand_id
1 'polypeptide(L)'
;MADDEEPASDGPADDADPVEVGVELLSKLEDPELSVAEAVDRIETVTTHPATTRKILDEAEKRGVIEREDGIVQTTGGGYVSFQSEVVTKEGDFSCRRCGAGISTGHFIKLDAGEHGAFGPECIRKVTGRD
;
A
#
# COMPACT_ATOMS: atom_id res chain seq x y z
N MET A 1 1.56 -2.81 -38.30
CA MET A 1 0.31 -2.87 -37.52
C MET A 1 0.58 -3.96 -36.51
N ALA A 2 1.21 -3.58 -35.39
CA ALA A 2 0.55 -3.46 -34.08
C ALA A 2 -0.06 -4.83 -33.71
N ASP A 3 0.46 -5.58 -32.74
CA ASP A 3 0.62 -5.15 -31.35
C ASP A 3 1.91 -5.70 -30.70
N ASP A 4 2.54 -4.80 -29.97
CA ASP A 4 3.63 -5.03 -29.02
C ASP A 4 2.97 -5.52 -27.72
N GLU A 5 2.76 -6.82 -27.60
CA GLU A 5 2.23 -7.40 -26.35
C GLU A 5 3.41 -7.58 -25.40
N GLU A 6 3.68 -6.54 -24.63
CA GLU A 6 4.63 -6.56 -23.52
C GLU A 6 4.22 -7.64 -22.52
N PRO A 7 5.02 -8.70 -22.30
CA PRO A 7 4.73 -9.65 -21.25
C PRO A 7 4.97 -8.94 -19.91
N ALA A 8 3.89 -8.66 -19.18
CA ALA A 8 3.95 -8.28 -17.78
C ALA A 8 4.72 -9.38 -17.03
N SER A 9 5.93 -9.03 -16.58
CA SER A 9 6.78 -9.91 -15.79
C SER A 9 6.11 -10.27 -14.47
N ASP A 10 5.50 -11.45 -14.47
CA ASP A 10 5.13 -12.24 -13.30
C ASP A 10 6.41 -12.70 -12.58
N GLY A 11 6.64 -12.18 -11.37
CA GLY A 11 7.71 -12.60 -10.46
C GLY A 11 7.09 -13.34 -9.25
N PRO A 12 7.68 -14.46 -8.79
CA PRO A 12 6.94 -15.42 -7.98
C PRO A 12 6.89 -15.06 -6.48
N ALA A 13 5.76 -15.43 -5.85
CA ALA A 13 5.47 -15.58 -4.41
C ALA A 13 4.68 -14.46 -3.70
N ASP A 14 3.48 -14.14 -4.21
CA ASP A 14 2.18 -13.96 -3.51
C ASP A 14 1.18 -13.61 -4.63
N ASP A 15 0.09 -14.34 -4.85
CA ASP A 15 -0.89 -14.16 -5.96
C ASP A 15 -1.67 -12.81 -5.92
N ALA A 16 -1.09 -11.77 -5.33
CA ALA A 16 -1.70 -10.47 -5.08
C ALA A 16 -1.29 -9.45 -6.16
N ASP A 17 -2.25 -8.97 -6.96
CA ASP A 17 -1.98 -7.93 -7.94
C ASP A 17 -1.54 -6.64 -7.21
N PRO A 18 -0.34 -6.09 -7.49
CA PRO A 18 0.17 -4.93 -6.76
C PRO A 18 -0.72 -3.71 -6.93
N VAL A 19 -1.52 -3.64 -8.01
CA VAL A 19 -2.51 -2.59 -8.19
C VAL A 19 -3.60 -2.70 -7.15
N GLU A 20 -4.16 -3.90 -6.96
CA GLU A 20 -5.24 -4.13 -6.01
C GLU A 20 -4.77 -3.95 -4.57
N VAL A 21 -3.58 -4.46 -4.23
CA VAL A 21 -2.93 -4.23 -2.93
C VAL A 21 -2.76 -2.73 -2.66
N GLY A 22 -2.28 -1.97 -3.65
CA GLY A 22 -2.08 -0.53 -3.51
C GLY A 22 -3.38 0.24 -3.34
N VAL A 23 -4.41 -0.08 -4.14
CA VAL A 23 -5.73 0.55 -4.04
C VAL A 23 -6.35 0.26 -2.68
N GLU A 24 -6.27 -0.97 -2.21
CA GLU A 24 -6.83 -1.36 -0.93
C GLU A 24 -6.07 -0.70 0.23
N LEU A 25 -4.75 -0.61 0.15
CA LEU A 25 -3.93 0.14 1.12
C LEU A 25 -4.40 1.59 1.24
N LEU A 26 -4.66 2.27 0.12
CA LEU A 26 -5.16 3.66 0.11
C LEU A 26 -6.56 3.79 0.73
N SER A 27 -7.43 2.80 0.51
CA SER A 27 -8.77 2.77 1.11
C SER A 27 -8.78 2.62 2.63
N LYS A 28 -7.65 2.14 3.15
CA LYS A 28 -7.40 1.72 4.52
C LYS A 28 -6.46 2.67 5.26
N LEU A 29 -6.19 3.85 4.72
CA LEU A 29 -5.40 4.86 5.44
C LEU A 29 -6.24 5.52 6.54
N GLU A 30 -5.64 5.74 7.70
CA GLU A 30 -6.28 6.48 8.80
C GLU A 30 -6.30 8.00 8.52
N ASP A 31 -5.37 8.49 7.69
CA ASP A 31 -5.31 9.89 7.26
C ASP A 31 -6.46 10.20 6.28
N PRO A 32 -7.36 11.14 6.61
CA PRO A 32 -8.45 11.55 5.71
C PRO A 32 -7.96 12.38 4.52
N GLU A 33 -6.82 13.07 4.69
CA GLU A 33 -6.24 13.98 3.72
C GLU A 33 -4.72 13.85 3.77
N LEU A 34 -4.10 13.57 2.63
CA LEU A 34 -2.65 13.45 2.51
C LEU A 34 -2.18 14.06 1.19
N SER A 35 -0.93 14.52 1.13
CA SER A 35 -0.40 15.02 -0.14
C SER A 35 -0.24 13.88 -1.16
N VAL A 36 -0.23 14.20 -2.47
CA VAL A 36 0.11 13.20 -3.50
C VAL A 36 1.45 12.52 -3.21
N ALA A 37 2.44 13.27 -2.70
CA ALA A 37 3.74 12.71 -2.36
C ALA A 37 3.65 11.67 -1.23
N GLU A 38 2.83 11.93 -0.23
CA GLU A 38 2.55 11.02 0.88
C GLU A 38 1.82 9.75 0.46
N ALA A 39 0.87 9.89 -0.48
CA ALA A 39 0.18 8.75 -1.07
C ALA A 39 1.16 7.89 -1.88
N VAL A 40 2.05 8.54 -2.65
CA VAL A 40 3.10 7.86 -3.41
C VAL A 40 4.07 7.11 -2.49
N ASP A 41 4.56 7.72 -1.40
CA ASP A 41 5.47 7.06 -0.43
C ASP A 41 4.87 5.76 0.14
N ARG A 42 3.56 5.76 0.39
CA ARG A 42 2.82 4.57 0.84
C ARG A 42 2.74 3.50 -0.26
N ILE A 43 2.45 3.90 -1.49
CA ILE A 43 2.41 3.00 -2.65
C ILE A 43 3.79 2.42 -2.98
N GLU A 44 4.87 3.17 -2.75
CA GLU A 44 6.25 2.71 -2.95
C GLU A 44 6.62 1.51 -2.07
N THR A 45 5.87 1.27 -0.98
CA THR A 45 6.02 0.05 -0.19
C THR A 45 5.50 -1.19 -0.91
N VAL A 46 4.53 -1.04 -1.82
CA VAL A 46 3.91 -2.11 -2.63
C VAL A 46 4.67 -2.29 -3.94
N THR A 47 5.02 -1.19 -4.60
CA THR A 47 5.67 -1.21 -5.90
C THR A 47 6.59 -0.01 -6.08
N THR A 48 7.80 -0.25 -6.58
CA THR A 48 8.74 0.81 -6.97
C THR A 48 8.62 1.18 -8.47
N HIS A 49 7.73 0.51 -9.21
CA HIS A 49 7.52 0.77 -10.63
C HIS A 49 6.58 1.97 -10.85
N PRO A 50 7.04 3.06 -11.52
CA PRO A 50 6.26 4.29 -11.67
C PRO A 50 4.98 4.09 -12.50
N ALA A 51 4.96 3.13 -13.43
CA ALA A 51 3.77 2.77 -14.19
C ALA A 51 2.69 2.17 -13.27
N THR A 52 3.08 1.25 -12.39
CA THR A 52 2.18 0.62 -11.41
C THR A 52 1.68 1.63 -10.39
N THR A 53 2.54 2.52 -9.88
CA THR A 53 2.15 3.59 -8.95
C THR A 53 1.06 4.48 -9.54
N ARG A 54 1.22 4.92 -10.81
CA ARG A 54 0.18 5.71 -11.49
C ARG A 54 -1.11 4.91 -11.68
N LYS A 55 -0.99 3.65 -12.07
CA LYS A 55 -2.14 2.76 -12.25
C LYS A 55 -2.94 2.58 -10.95
N ILE A 56 -2.26 2.44 -9.81
CA ILE A 56 -2.88 2.37 -8.48
C ILE A 56 -3.68 3.64 -8.19
N LEU A 57 -3.07 4.82 -8.37
CA LEU A 57 -3.75 6.09 -8.11
C LEU A 57 -4.97 6.30 -9.02
N ASP A 58 -4.82 6.02 -10.32
CA ASP A 58 -5.91 6.14 -11.28
C ASP A 58 -7.04 5.15 -10.97
N GLU A 59 -6.71 3.93 -10.58
CA GLU A 59 -7.69 2.91 -10.25
C GLU A 59 -8.39 3.20 -8.91
N ALA A 60 -7.67 3.71 -7.92
CA ALA A 60 -8.23 4.16 -6.65
C ALA A 60 -9.20 5.33 -6.85
N GLU A 61 -8.83 6.32 -7.67
CA GLU A 61 -9.74 7.42 -8.02
C GLU A 61 -10.96 6.93 -8.77
N LYS A 62 -10.77 6.08 -9.79
CA LYS A 62 -11.85 5.54 -10.60
C LYS A 62 -12.84 4.70 -9.78
N ARG A 63 -12.35 4.00 -8.76
CA ARG A 63 -13.17 3.22 -7.82
C ARG A 63 -13.80 4.10 -6.72
N GLY A 64 -13.49 5.40 -6.66
CA GLY A 64 -13.99 6.33 -5.65
C GLY A 64 -13.40 6.08 -4.25
N VAL A 65 -12.21 5.49 -4.19
CA VAL A 65 -11.47 5.25 -2.95
C VAL A 65 -10.76 6.52 -2.50
N ILE A 66 -10.24 7.28 -3.46
CA ILE A 66 -9.59 8.56 -3.24
C ILE A 66 -10.15 9.62 -4.18
N GLU A 67 -9.99 10.87 -3.80
CA GLU A 67 -10.27 12.06 -4.60
C GLU A 67 -9.01 12.92 -4.62
N ARG A 68 -8.55 13.35 -5.80
CA ARG A 68 -7.38 14.24 -5.91
C ARG A 68 -7.82 15.65 -6.29
N GLU A 69 -7.55 16.61 -5.42
CA GLU A 69 -7.84 18.03 -5.65
C GLU A 69 -6.64 18.88 -5.23
N ASP A 70 -6.20 19.81 -6.10
CA ASP A 70 -5.07 20.71 -5.85
C ASP A 70 -3.76 20.07 -5.31
N GLY A 71 -3.49 18.81 -5.69
CA GLY A 71 -2.30 18.06 -5.24
C GLY A 71 -2.43 17.44 -3.85
N ILE A 72 -3.65 17.43 -3.30
CA ILE A 72 -4.06 16.73 -2.09
C ILE A 72 -4.89 15.53 -2.52
N VAL A 73 -4.62 14.38 -1.90
CA VAL A 73 -5.38 13.14 -2.02
C VAL A 73 -6.25 13.03 -0.77
N GLN A 74 -7.56 13.11 -0.94
CA GLN A 74 -8.54 12.84 0.09
C GLN A 74 -8.97 11.39 -0.01
N THR A 75 -8.93 10.66 1.09
CA THR A 75 -9.41 9.27 1.14
C THR A 75 -10.90 9.29 1.44
N THR A 76 -11.72 8.88 0.47
CA THR A 76 -13.18 8.79 0.65
C THR A 76 -13.56 7.60 1.55
N GLY A 77 -12.59 6.70 1.79
CA GLY A 77 -12.68 5.60 2.73
C GLY A 77 -12.79 6.08 4.19
N GLY A 78 -14.00 6.40 4.65
CA GLY A 78 -14.34 6.50 6.07
C GLY A 78 -14.22 5.18 6.86
N GLY A 79 -13.58 4.17 6.28
CA GLY A 79 -13.25 2.90 6.90
C GLY A 79 -11.97 3.06 7.69
N TYR A 80 -12.09 3.56 8.92
CA TYR A 80 -11.03 3.49 9.90
C TYR A 80 -10.40 2.10 9.86
N VAL A 81 -9.14 1.99 9.42
CA VAL A 81 -8.36 0.82 9.79
C VAL A 81 -8.19 0.91 11.28
N SER A 82 -9.05 0.19 11.97
CA SER A 82 -8.79 -0.17 13.35
C SER A 82 -7.52 -1.02 13.29
N PHE A 83 -6.38 -0.38 13.56
CA PHE A 83 -5.02 -0.94 13.59
C PHE A 83 -4.93 -2.27 14.38
N GLN A 84 -5.94 -2.57 15.20
CA GLN A 84 -6.09 -3.79 15.97
C GLN A 84 -6.76 -4.97 15.23
N SER A 85 -7.52 -4.75 14.15
CA SER A 85 -8.27 -5.84 13.47
C SER A 85 -7.58 -6.40 12.24
N GLU A 86 -6.84 -5.57 11.49
CA GLU A 86 -6.32 -5.96 10.17
C GLU A 86 -4.79 -6.10 10.14
N VAL A 87 -4.10 -5.78 11.23
CA VAL A 87 -2.64 -5.95 11.33
C VAL A 87 -2.32 -7.22 12.13
N VAL A 88 -1.74 -8.21 11.47
CA VAL A 88 -1.22 -9.43 12.11
C VAL A 88 0.22 -9.20 12.52
N THR A 89 0.51 -9.43 13.80
CA THR A 89 1.86 -9.34 14.34
C THR A 89 2.45 -10.75 14.47
N LYS A 90 3.64 -10.97 13.91
CA LYS A 90 4.38 -12.23 14.00
C LYS A 90 5.75 -11.95 14.63
N GLU A 91 6.16 -12.75 15.59
CA GLU A 91 7.49 -12.69 16.18
C GLU A 91 8.47 -13.59 15.40
N GLY A 92 9.66 -13.09 15.09
CA GLY A 92 10.67 -13.77 14.27
C GLY A 92 11.65 -12.78 13.63
N ASP A 93 12.67 -13.28 12.96
CA ASP A 93 13.63 -12.45 12.23
C ASP A 93 13.05 -12.02 10.88
N PHE A 94 12.54 -10.79 10.80
CA PHE A 94 12.03 -10.17 9.58
C PHE A 94 12.88 -8.97 9.18
N SER A 95 12.74 -8.53 7.93
CA SER A 95 13.32 -7.28 7.44
C SER A 95 12.20 -6.32 7.07
N CYS A 96 12.21 -5.12 7.65
CA CYS A 96 11.21 -4.11 7.38
C CYS A 96 11.23 -3.72 5.90
N ARG A 97 10.09 -3.87 5.19
CA ARG A 97 9.99 -3.54 3.76
C ARG A 97 10.20 -2.04 3.47
N ARG A 98 9.92 -1.17 4.45
CA ARG A 98 10.08 0.30 4.30
C ARG A 98 11.52 0.77 4.51
N CYS A 99 12.17 0.37 5.61
CA CYS A 99 13.49 0.89 5.98
C CYS A 99 14.62 -0.14 5.89
N GLY A 100 14.31 -1.41 5.61
CA GLY A 100 15.30 -2.49 5.54
C GLY A 100 15.86 -2.93 6.90
N ALA A 101 15.43 -2.35 8.02
CA ALA A 101 15.93 -2.73 9.34
C ALA A 101 15.53 -4.18 9.70
N GLY A 102 16.46 -4.93 10.30
CA GLY A 102 16.17 -6.22 10.90
C GLY A 102 15.30 -6.03 12.15
N ILE A 103 14.14 -6.67 12.15
CA ILE A 103 13.13 -6.58 13.21
C ILE A 103 12.84 -7.97 13.75
N SER A 104 12.75 -8.09 15.07
CA SER A 104 12.35 -9.33 15.74
C SER A 104 10.82 -9.52 15.77
N THR A 105 10.07 -8.50 15.34
CA THR A 105 8.61 -8.49 15.32
C THR A 105 8.16 -7.86 14.01
N GLY A 106 7.56 -8.67 13.13
CA GLY A 106 7.02 -8.25 11.85
C GLY A 106 5.52 -7.99 11.93
N HIS A 107 5.10 -6.82 11.47
CA HIS A 107 3.70 -6.45 11.30
C HIS A 107 3.29 -6.64 9.84
N PHE A 108 2.17 -7.32 9.62
CA PHE A 108 1.61 -7.64 8.31
C PHE A 108 0.20 -7.08 8.23
N ILE A 109 -0.08 -6.28 7.22
CA ILE A 109 -1.43 -5.78 6.93
C ILE A 109 -2.14 -6.87 6.13
N LYS A 110 -3.26 -7.36 6.64
CA LYS A 110 -4.15 -8.22 5.88
C LYS A 110 -5.02 -7.38 4.98
N LEU A 111 -4.80 -7.53 3.68
CA LEU A 111 -5.65 -6.98 2.65
C LEU A 111 -6.43 -8.14 2.00
N ASP A 112 -7.62 -7.88 1.49
CA ASP A 112 -8.38 -8.84 0.69
C ASP A 112 -7.61 -9.19 -0.59
N ALA A 113 -6.87 -8.22 -1.13
CA ALA A 113 -5.95 -8.42 -2.24
C ALA A 113 -4.68 -9.23 -1.89
N GLY A 114 -4.27 -9.33 -0.61
CA GLY A 114 -3.06 -10.06 -0.20
C GLY A 114 -2.47 -9.65 1.16
N GLU A 115 -1.47 -10.39 1.69
CA GLU A 115 -0.75 -9.98 2.90
C GLU A 115 0.39 -8.99 2.55
N HIS A 116 0.33 -7.77 3.09
CA HIS A 116 1.38 -6.76 2.88
C HIS A 116 2.27 -6.59 4.11
N GLY A 117 3.54 -6.99 4.01
CA GLY A 117 4.51 -6.93 5.11
C GLY A 117 5.88 -7.51 4.73
N ALA A 118 6.84 -7.60 5.66
CA ALA A 118 6.77 -7.24 7.08
C ALA A 118 7.19 -5.78 7.35
N PHE A 119 6.54 -5.13 8.32
CA PHE A 119 6.89 -3.79 8.80
C PHE A 119 7.29 -3.80 10.27
N GLY A 120 8.22 -2.94 10.67
CA GLY A 120 8.55 -2.72 12.08
C GLY A 120 7.48 -1.87 12.80
N PRO A 121 7.41 -1.89 14.14
CA PRO A 121 6.35 -1.27 14.93
C PRO A 121 6.22 0.25 14.71
N GLU A 122 7.33 0.94 14.46
CA GLU A 122 7.33 2.38 14.14
C GLU A 122 6.97 2.62 12.67
N CYS A 123 7.47 1.80 11.75
CA CYS A 123 7.23 1.96 10.32
C CYS A 123 5.76 1.71 9.96
N ILE A 124 5.12 0.71 10.57
CA ILE A 124 3.72 0.40 10.29
C ILE A 124 2.80 1.58 10.67
N ARG A 125 3.05 2.24 11.80
CA ARG A 125 2.29 3.42 12.24
C ARG A 125 2.42 4.58 11.26
N LYS A 126 3.62 4.78 10.70
CA LYS A 126 3.87 5.79 9.67
C LYS A 126 3.31 5.45 8.29
N VAL A 127 3.06 4.16 8.01
CA VAL A 127 2.44 3.76 6.73
C VAL A 127 0.92 3.87 6.84
N THR A 128 0.33 3.57 8.00
CA THR A 128 -1.13 3.65 8.21
C THR A 128 -1.65 5.05 8.56
N GLY A 129 -0.77 5.98 8.97
CA GLY A 129 -1.16 7.38 9.20
C GLY A 129 -1.34 7.80 10.66
N ARG A 130 -0.46 7.32 11.55
CA ARG A 130 -0.58 7.54 13.01
C ARG A 130 0.54 8.37 13.64
N ASP A 131 1.52 8.86 12.87
CA ASP A 131 2.67 9.67 13.33
C ASP A 131 3.21 10.59 12.23
#